data_AF-A0A956D339-F1
#
_entry.id   AF-A0A956D339-F1
#
_cell.length_a   1.000
_cell.length_b   1.000
_cell.length_c   1.000
_cell.angle_alpha   90.00
_cell.angle_beta   90.00
_cell.angle_gamma   90.00
#
_symmetry.space_group_name_H-M   'P 1'
#
loop_
_entity.id
_entity.type
_entity.pdbx_description
1 polymer ?
#
loop_
_entity_poly.entity_id
_entity_poly.type
_entity_poly.pdbx_seq_one_letter_code
_entity_poly.pdbx_strand_id
1 'polypeptide(L)'
;MKLRLLAVLVLLGSFGCDGEVEPLRPDGSTPITTGPPTSYYADVAPLIARECLGCHVDGGIAPFPLDTYEAVTEVAEYVVPAVMTGYMPPWMPDPSCREFDHQRGLTTTERQVFERWVDQGMVRGDPADQPPLPPAPPEFTATHVARMTEAYTPNADLPDDYRCFLLDQVFEEGAFLTGRNVVPDAAAIVHHVLVYGIPEGMLPLIEQADAEDDGPGYTCFGGPVPTADDSQGGSLGLIGMGGWVPGQLPYLEREGSGVYVPAGTRIVMQVHYNLLSNDPVPDMTEVHLQVTDAIPERLSITFPTAILELDIRAGAPANPHQRLFRNYGSSPLTLTGFTPHMHLLGTEIGLDRVPASGATGDDECLIDVPIWNFNWQQSYRVRDGEEVTLAPGEGLVLRCDYDNSTSHQPVINGEHVEPRDVTWGEGTLDEMCLLYVQQEVALAQAPALGCEPMADCLTGCTTDDAQCLLACEGVGAGCRVCNLNATLGCARDACLSALAPLALTPTRDHDTLNCLDRCITSYAMMGGSFDRCMATECAGDTWATARDCVAGVLMAGTCDAELAGCGISR
;
A
#
# COMPACT_ATOMS: atom_id res chain seq x y z
N MET A 1 64.26 -18.15 47.12
CA MET A 1 64.68 -19.54 46.85
C MET A 1 64.83 -19.70 45.34
N LYS A 2 66.05 -20.04 44.87
CA LYS A 2 66.46 -20.42 43.50
C LYS A 2 66.52 -19.36 42.37
N LEU A 3 67.77 -19.05 42.03
CA LEU A 3 68.33 -18.66 40.73
C LEU A 3 68.03 -19.69 39.62
N ARG A 4 67.88 -19.24 38.36
CA ARG A 4 68.58 -19.69 37.11
C ARG A 4 67.96 -18.99 35.89
N LEU A 5 68.62 -18.02 35.24
CA LEU A 5 69.61 -18.13 34.13
C LEU A 5 69.04 -18.77 32.84
N LEU A 6 68.77 -17.99 31.78
CA LEU A 6 69.63 -17.85 30.58
C LEU A 6 69.01 -16.86 29.56
N ALA A 7 69.85 -15.98 29.03
CA ALA A 7 69.59 -15.12 27.88
C ALA A 7 69.81 -15.87 26.55
N VAL A 8 69.35 -15.31 25.41
CA VAL A 8 70.16 -15.08 24.18
C VAL A 8 69.35 -14.40 23.05
N LEU A 9 69.93 -13.27 22.58
CA LEU A 9 69.96 -12.60 21.26
C LEU A 9 68.72 -12.33 20.38
N VAL A 10 68.44 -11.02 20.24
CA VAL A 10 68.43 -10.15 19.03
C VAL A 10 68.36 -10.81 17.64
N LEU A 11 67.33 -10.41 16.87
CA LEU A 11 67.42 -10.17 15.43
C LEU A 11 66.46 -9.01 15.04
N LEU A 12 67.05 -7.84 14.81
CA LEU A 12 66.43 -6.72 14.13
C LEU A 12 66.28 -7.10 12.65
N GLY A 13 65.07 -7.48 12.25
CA GLY A 13 64.68 -7.66 10.86
C GLY A 13 63.85 -6.48 10.40
N SER A 14 64.48 -5.57 9.66
CA SER A 14 63.84 -4.55 8.84
C SER A 14 62.93 -5.20 7.79
N PHE A 15 61.62 -4.98 7.91
CA PHE A 15 60.69 -5.10 6.79
C PHE A 15 60.13 -3.72 6.48
N GLY A 16 60.30 -3.33 5.22
CA GLY A 16 59.98 -2.01 4.70
C GLY A 16 58.50 -1.69 4.79
N CYS A 17 58.23 -0.42 5.09
CA CYS A 17 57.00 0.24 4.71
C CYS A 17 57.02 0.39 3.19
N ASP A 18 56.24 -0.43 2.49
CA ASP A 18 55.69 -0.19 1.15
C ASP A 18 54.73 -1.35 0.88
N GLY A 19 53.53 -1.24 1.45
CA GLY A 19 52.40 -2.09 1.14
C GLY A 19 51.20 -1.17 1.07
N GLU A 20 50.73 -0.90 -0.15
CA GLU A 20 49.38 -0.38 -0.37
C GLU A 20 48.42 -1.28 0.39
N VAL A 21 47.56 -0.67 1.20
CA VAL A 21 46.51 -1.38 1.92
C VAL A 21 45.53 -1.86 0.85
N GLU A 22 45.65 -3.12 0.44
CA GLU A 22 44.57 -3.80 -0.30
C GLU A 22 43.35 -3.84 0.63
N PRO A 23 42.20 -3.24 0.24
CA PRO A 23 40.96 -3.41 0.99
C PRO A 23 40.58 -4.89 0.92
N LEU A 24 40.67 -5.56 2.07
CA LEU A 24 40.27 -6.95 2.23
C LEU A 24 38.76 -7.04 2.09
N ARG A 25 38.28 -7.72 1.05
CA ARG A 25 36.86 -8.07 0.90
C ARG A 25 36.35 -8.84 2.12
N PRO A 26 35.15 -8.54 2.64
CA PRO A 26 34.52 -9.30 3.73
C PRO A 26 34.20 -10.77 3.36
N ASP A 27 34.10 -11.09 2.07
CA ASP A 27 33.60 -12.39 1.58
C ASP A 27 34.69 -13.35 1.06
N GLY A 28 35.96 -12.91 1.00
CA GLY A 28 37.08 -13.75 0.52
C GLY A 28 37.02 -14.13 -0.96
N SER A 29 36.19 -13.47 -1.78
CA SER A 29 36.10 -13.73 -3.21
C SER A 29 37.28 -13.13 -3.99
N THR A 30 37.72 -13.81 -5.06
CA THR A 30 38.81 -13.33 -5.93
C THR A 30 38.39 -12.06 -6.69
N PRO A 31 39.22 -11.00 -6.76
CA PRO A 31 38.90 -9.79 -7.51
C PRO A 31 38.58 -10.07 -8.98
N ILE A 32 37.47 -9.53 -9.48
CA ILE A 32 37.10 -9.57 -10.90
C ILE A 32 37.88 -8.47 -11.63
N THR A 33 39.16 -8.74 -11.88
CA THR A 33 40.03 -7.83 -12.67
C THR A 33 39.88 -8.01 -14.18
N THR A 34 39.13 -9.00 -14.64
CA THR A 34 38.88 -9.24 -16.07
C THR A 34 37.66 -8.47 -16.56
N GLY A 35 37.88 -7.41 -17.34
CA GLY A 35 36.84 -6.60 -17.96
C GLY A 35 37.43 -5.33 -18.61
N PRO A 36 36.63 -4.52 -19.33
CA PRO A 36 37.08 -3.21 -19.79
C PRO A 36 37.48 -2.31 -18.59
N PRO A 37 38.43 -1.38 -18.78
CA PRO A 37 38.71 -0.34 -17.78
C PRO A 37 37.43 0.38 -17.39
N THR A 38 37.16 0.46 -16.09
CA THR A 38 35.94 1.04 -15.52
C THR A 38 36.33 2.25 -14.66
N SER A 39 35.66 3.39 -14.86
CA SER A 39 35.90 4.62 -14.09
C SER A 39 34.61 5.17 -13.51
N TYR A 40 34.72 5.99 -12.46
CA TYR A 40 33.56 6.56 -11.81
C TYR A 40 32.73 7.41 -12.78
N TYR A 41 33.34 8.41 -13.42
CA TYR A 41 32.59 9.35 -14.25
C TYR A 41 31.96 8.70 -15.49
N ALA A 42 32.69 7.81 -16.17
CA ALA A 42 32.16 7.18 -17.38
C ALA A 42 31.11 6.10 -17.10
N ASP A 43 31.28 5.31 -16.02
CA ASP A 43 30.55 4.05 -15.86
C ASP A 43 29.67 3.98 -14.59
N VAL A 44 30.13 4.50 -13.44
CA VAL A 44 29.41 4.36 -12.15
C VAL A 44 28.47 5.53 -11.88
N ALA A 45 28.94 6.77 -12.07
CA ALA A 45 28.18 7.99 -11.84
C ALA A 45 26.84 8.03 -12.59
N PRO A 46 26.72 7.55 -13.85
CA PRO A 46 25.44 7.51 -14.55
C PRO A 46 24.44 6.54 -13.92
N LEU A 47 24.91 5.41 -13.38
CA LEU A 47 24.07 4.42 -12.71
C LEU A 47 23.58 4.96 -11.36
N ILE A 48 24.47 5.59 -10.59
CA ILE A 48 24.12 6.26 -9.32
C ILE A 48 23.11 7.39 -9.57
N ALA A 49 23.35 8.23 -10.59
CA ALA A 49 22.45 9.32 -10.92
C ALA A 49 21.05 8.86 -11.32
N ARG A 50 20.96 7.73 -12.02
CA ARG A 50 19.68 7.17 -12.47
C ARG A 50 18.92 6.48 -11.36
N GLU A 51 19.60 5.72 -10.50
CA GLU A 51 18.97 4.76 -9.58
C GLU A 51 19.02 5.19 -8.09
N CYS A 52 19.98 6.02 -7.70
CA CYS A 52 20.29 6.27 -6.28
C CYS A 52 20.04 7.73 -5.85
N LEU A 53 20.29 8.71 -6.73
CA LEU A 53 20.20 10.14 -6.37
C LEU A 53 18.77 10.65 -6.15
N GLY A 54 17.73 9.81 -6.33
CA GLY A 54 16.40 10.13 -5.83
C GLY A 54 16.35 10.19 -4.29
N CYS A 55 17.25 9.49 -3.60
CA CYS A 55 17.31 9.44 -2.13
C CYS A 55 18.68 9.84 -1.57
N HIS A 56 19.77 9.44 -2.24
CA HIS A 56 21.16 9.60 -1.79
C HIS A 56 21.80 10.90 -2.29
N VAL A 57 21.21 12.04 -1.93
CA VAL A 57 21.77 13.38 -2.16
C VAL A 57 22.04 14.06 -0.82
N ASP A 58 22.87 15.10 -0.80
CA ASP A 58 23.06 15.90 0.43
C ASP A 58 21.72 16.47 0.93
N GLY A 59 21.41 16.28 2.21
CA GLY A 59 20.11 16.61 2.81
C GLY A 59 18.93 15.76 2.33
N GLY A 60 19.18 14.70 1.54
CA GLY A 60 18.17 13.74 1.12
C GLY A 60 17.74 12.79 2.24
N ILE A 61 16.79 11.92 1.93
CA ILE A 61 16.20 10.99 2.92
C ILE A 61 17.11 9.81 3.27
N ALA A 62 18.09 9.49 2.41
CA ALA A 62 19.01 8.40 2.72
C ALA A 62 20.03 8.82 3.80
N PRO A 63 20.59 7.88 4.58
CA PRO A 63 21.52 8.19 5.67
C PRO A 63 22.83 8.87 5.25
N PHE A 64 23.18 8.81 3.96
CA PHE A 64 24.39 9.40 3.39
C PHE A 64 24.21 9.72 1.89
N PRO A 65 24.91 10.74 1.38
CA PRO A 65 24.89 11.10 -0.04
C PRO A 65 25.75 10.18 -0.91
N LEU A 66 25.44 10.11 -2.20
CA LEU A 66 26.19 9.40 -3.25
C LEU A 66 26.44 10.29 -4.49
N ASP A 67 26.19 11.59 -4.37
CA ASP A 67 26.21 12.58 -5.45
C ASP A 67 27.61 13.02 -5.91
N THR A 68 28.67 12.56 -5.25
CA THR A 68 30.06 12.85 -5.60
C THR A 68 30.95 11.61 -5.59
N TYR A 69 32.07 11.65 -6.31
CA TYR A 69 33.07 10.57 -6.30
C TYR A 69 33.53 10.27 -4.88
N GLU A 70 33.89 11.31 -4.13
CA GLU A 70 34.39 11.22 -2.77
C GLU A 70 33.38 10.52 -1.85
N ALA A 71 32.12 10.94 -1.89
CA ALA A 71 31.05 10.33 -1.08
C ALA A 71 30.88 8.84 -1.40
N VAL A 72 30.87 8.47 -2.68
CA VAL A 72 30.71 7.06 -3.09
C VAL A 72 31.91 6.22 -2.67
N THR A 73 33.13 6.74 -2.78
CA THR A 73 34.34 6.00 -2.37
C THR A 73 34.41 5.75 -0.87
N GLU A 74 33.86 6.63 -0.04
CA GLU A 74 33.87 6.48 1.42
C GLU A 74 33.00 5.31 1.90
N VAL A 75 31.92 5.00 1.18
CA VAL A 75 30.96 3.95 1.53
C VAL A 75 30.92 2.79 0.53
N ALA A 76 31.89 2.69 -0.37
CA ALA A 76 31.90 1.69 -1.45
C ALA A 76 31.79 0.24 -0.94
N GLU A 77 32.37 -0.05 0.23
CA GLU A 77 32.30 -1.36 0.89
C GLU A 77 30.88 -1.75 1.33
N TYR A 78 29.97 -0.77 1.48
CA TYR A 78 28.55 -0.99 1.76
C TYR A 78 27.70 -0.93 0.48
N VAL A 79 28.03 -0.01 -0.44
CA VAL A 79 27.30 0.18 -1.71
C VAL A 79 27.39 -1.07 -2.59
N VAL A 80 28.58 -1.65 -2.76
CA VAL A 80 28.75 -2.80 -3.66
C VAL A 80 27.92 -4.00 -3.20
N PRO A 81 27.99 -4.48 -1.94
CA PRO A 81 27.13 -5.57 -1.49
C PRO A 81 25.64 -5.28 -1.65
N ALA A 82 25.18 -4.06 -1.30
CA ALA A 82 23.77 -3.67 -1.42
C ALA A 82 23.27 -3.71 -2.87
N VAL A 83 24.09 -3.24 -3.82
CA VAL A 83 23.78 -3.31 -5.25
C VAL A 83 23.81 -4.75 -5.77
N MET A 84 24.82 -5.53 -5.37
CA MET A 84 25.01 -6.89 -5.86
C MET A 84 23.89 -7.83 -5.40
N THR A 85 23.43 -7.71 -4.15
CA THR A 85 22.30 -8.48 -3.62
C THR A 85 20.94 -8.01 -4.19
N GLY A 86 20.90 -6.84 -4.83
CA GLY A 86 19.64 -6.22 -5.29
C GLY A 86 18.84 -5.58 -4.15
N TYR A 87 19.44 -5.40 -2.98
CA TYR A 87 18.84 -4.64 -1.88
C TYR A 87 18.66 -3.16 -2.28
N MET A 88 19.57 -2.63 -3.09
CA MET A 88 19.50 -1.28 -3.65
C MET A 88 19.66 -1.29 -5.18
N PRO A 89 18.94 -0.42 -5.93
CA PRO A 89 17.81 0.38 -5.44
C PRO A 89 16.62 -0.51 -5.07
N PRO A 90 15.76 -0.09 -4.12
CA PRO A 90 14.64 -0.90 -3.68
C PRO A 90 13.59 -0.99 -4.80
N TRP A 91 13.30 -2.20 -5.24
CA TRP A 91 12.24 -2.50 -6.21
C TRP A 91 11.79 -3.94 -6.02
N MET A 92 10.59 -4.13 -5.48
CA MET A 92 10.10 -5.45 -5.09
C MET A 92 9.35 -6.23 -6.20
N PRO A 93 8.64 -5.59 -7.16
CA PRO A 93 7.91 -6.34 -8.17
C PRO A 93 8.81 -7.15 -9.10
N ASP A 94 8.42 -8.38 -9.38
CA ASP A 94 9.08 -9.23 -10.38
C ASP A 94 8.88 -8.65 -11.79
N PRO A 95 9.95 -8.30 -12.51
CA PRO A 95 9.86 -7.72 -13.84
C PRO A 95 9.32 -8.69 -14.91
N SER A 96 9.28 -10.00 -14.64
CA SER A 96 8.70 -10.99 -15.55
C SER A 96 7.17 -11.01 -15.53
N CYS A 97 6.56 -10.46 -14.48
CA CYS A 97 5.11 -10.29 -14.38
C CYS A 97 4.64 -9.11 -15.24
N ARG A 98 5.14 -7.90 -14.94
CA ARG A 98 4.74 -6.66 -15.60
C ARG A 98 5.76 -5.56 -15.38
N GLU A 99 5.84 -4.64 -16.33
CA GLU A 99 6.62 -3.40 -16.18
C GLU A 99 5.74 -2.27 -15.62
N PHE A 100 6.32 -1.47 -14.73
CA PHE A 100 5.66 -0.31 -14.11
C PHE A 100 6.37 0.99 -14.47
N ASP A 101 5.69 2.11 -14.23
CA ASP A 101 6.31 3.43 -14.30
C ASP A 101 7.40 3.57 -13.23
N HIS A 102 8.44 4.34 -13.57
CA HIS A 102 9.57 4.64 -12.68
C HIS A 102 10.23 3.39 -12.07
N GLN A 103 10.21 2.27 -12.79
CA GLN A 103 10.90 1.05 -12.41
C GLN A 103 12.38 1.33 -12.16
N ARG A 104 12.81 1.02 -10.93
CA ARG A 104 14.22 1.11 -10.52
C ARG A 104 14.86 -0.26 -10.58
N GLY A 105 16.14 -0.28 -10.90
CA GLY A 105 16.90 -1.52 -10.90
C GLY A 105 18.18 -1.45 -11.72
N LEU A 106 19.13 -2.27 -11.31
CA LEU A 106 20.39 -2.47 -12.03
C LEU A 106 20.39 -3.87 -12.64
N THR A 107 20.69 -3.95 -13.94
CA THR A 107 20.92 -5.22 -14.62
C THR A 107 22.15 -5.93 -14.05
N THR A 108 22.27 -7.24 -14.27
CA THR A 108 23.46 -8.00 -13.82
C THR A 108 24.77 -7.39 -14.33
N THR A 109 24.79 -6.89 -15.56
CA THR A 109 25.98 -6.24 -16.13
C THR A 109 26.30 -4.90 -15.47
N GLU A 110 25.27 -4.10 -15.18
CA GLU A 110 25.42 -2.82 -14.46
C GLU A 110 25.87 -3.03 -13.02
N ARG A 111 25.33 -4.02 -12.30
CA ARG A 111 25.80 -4.37 -10.95
C ARG A 111 27.29 -4.72 -10.93
N GLN A 112 27.74 -5.50 -11.91
CA GLN A 112 29.16 -5.84 -12.07
C GLN A 112 30.05 -4.62 -12.42
N VAL A 113 29.50 -3.49 -12.89
CA VAL A 113 30.28 -2.25 -13.07
C VAL A 113 30.78 -1.75 -11.72
N PHE A 114 29.93 -1.75 -10.69
CA PHE A 114 30.31 -1.33 -9.34
C PHE A 114 31.41 -2.22 -8.76
N GLU A 115 31.24 -3.53 -8.87
CA GLU A 115 32.22 -4.51 -8.39
C GLU A 115 33.57 -4.35 -9.10
N ARG A 116 33.57 -4.28 -10.43
CA ARG A 116 34.81 -4.09 -11.21
C ARG A 116 35.49 -2.76 -10.89
N TRP A 117 34.72 -1.68 -10.72
CA TRP A 117 35.28 -0.37 -10.40
C TRP A 117 36.02 -0.39 -9.06
N VAL A 118 35.43 -1.01 -8.03
CA VAL A 118 36.10 -1.20 -6.73
C VAL A 118 37.34 -2.09 -6.86
N ASP A 119 37.24 -3.21 -7.57
CA ASP A 119 38.37 -4.13 -7.79
C ASP A 119 39.52 -3.52 -8.60
N GLN A 120 39.23 -2.51 -9.42
CA GLN A 120 40.22 -1.74 -10.19
C GLN A 120 40.79 -0.55 -9.41
N GLY A 121 40.50 -0.44 -8.11
CA GLY A 121 41.01 0.63 -7.25
C GLY A 121 40.21 1.93 -7.31
N MET A 122 38.91 1.85 -7.61
CA MET A 122 37.98 2.99 -7.64
C MET A 122 38.48 4.15 -8.51
N VAL A 123 38.91 3.85 -9.74
CA VAL A 123 39.47 4.84 -10.67
C VAL A 123 38.48 6.00 -10.89
N ARG A 124 38.92 7.25 -10.66
CA ARG A 124 38.05 8.44 -10.79
C ARG A 124 37.58 8.69 -12.23
N GLY A 125 38.47 8.61 -13.21
CA GLY A 125 38.16 9.02 -14.60
C GLY A 125 38.08 10.54 -14.79
N ASP A 126 37.72 10.98 -15.99
CA ASP A 126 37.53 12.40 -16.34
C ASP A 126 36.04 12.78 -16.23
N PRO A 127 35.67 13.84 -15.50
CA PRO A 127 34.29 14.36 -15.49
C PRO A 127 33.71 14.64 -16.88
N ALA A 128 34.54 14.95 -17.87
CA ALA A 128 34.10 15.18 -19.25
C ALA A 128 33.58 13.91 -19.94
N ASP A 129 33.92 12.72 -19.42
CA ASP A 129 33.44 11.43 -19.93
C ASP A 129 32.05 11.06 -19.38
N GLN A 130 31.52 11.81 -18.40
CA GLN A 130 30.22 11.53 -17.81
C GLN A 130 29.09 11.77 -18.84
N PRO A 131 28.29 10.73 -19.16
CA PRO A 131 27.06 10.90 -19.92
C PRO A 131 26.14 11.95 -19.30
N PRO A 132 25.33 12.65 -20.10
CA PRO A 132 24.32 13.56 -19.59
C PRO A 132 23.44 12.87 -18.53
N LEU A 133 23.26 13.52 -17.38
CA LEU A 133 22.39 13.02 -16.33
C LEU A 133 20.93 12.98 -16.83
N PRO A 134 20.11 12.06 -16.29
CA PRO A 134 18.67 12.15 -16.46
C PRO A 134 18.18 13.54 -16.05
N PRO A 135 17.17 14.10 -16.74
CA PRO A 135 16.53 15.33 -16.28
C PRO A 135 16.02 15.10 -14.84
N ALA A 136 16.18 16.11 -13.99
CA ALA A 136 15.60 16.08 -12.65
C ALA A 136 14.08 15.83 -12.74
N PRO A 137 13.47 15.15 -11.74
CA PRO A 137 12.03 15.06 -11.66
C PRO A 137 11.40 16.46 -11.74
N PRO A 138 10.25 16.62 -12.43
CA PRO A 138 9.56 17.89 -12.46
C PRO A 138 9.19 18.34 -11.03
N GLU A 139 9.38 19.63 -10.74
CA GLU A 139 8.99 20.18 -9.45
C GLU A 139 7.47 20.05 -9.25
N PHE A 140 7.07 19.55 -8.09
CA PHE A 140 5.67 19.50 -7.70
C PHE A 140 5.20 20.90 -7.29
N THR A 141 4.34 21.51 -8.09
CA THR A 141 3.76 22.83 -7.76
C THR A 141 2.45 22.63 -7.00
N ALA A 142 2.48 22.82 -5.68
CA ALA A 142 1.30 22.72 -4.84
C ALA A 142 0.31 23.87 -5.10
N THR A 143 -0.97 23.54 -5.21
CA THR A 143 -2.08 24.51 -5.19
C THR A 143 -2.56 24.77 -3.76
N HIS A 144 -2.44 23.76 -2.90
CA HIS A 144 -2.83 23.78 -1.50
C HIS A 144 -1.74 23.09 -0.68
N VAL A 145 -1.57 23.51 0.56
CA VAL A 145 -0.67 22.86 1.52
C VAL A 145 -1.42 22.70 2.83
N ALA A 146 -1.68 21.45 3.19
CA ALA A 146 -2.29 21.07 4.44
C ALA A 146 -1.19 20.86 5.49
N ARG A 147 -1.35 21.51 6.64
CA ARG A 147 -0.31 21.57 7.69
C ARG A 147 -0.81 21.05 9.02
N MET A 148 0.12 20.48 9.77
CA MET A 148 -0.01 20.32 11.21
C MET A 148 -0.10 21.68 11.87
N THR A 149 -0.92 21.82 12.91
CA THR A 149 -1.08 23.07 13.65
C THR A 149 -0.06 23.23 14.77
N GLU A 150 0.50 22.11 15.24
CA GLU A 150 1.47 22.04 16.34
C GLU A 150 2.49 20.93 16.07
N ALA A 151 3.72 21.11 16.55
CA ALA A 151 4.80 20.14 16.36
C ALA A 151 4.61 18.96 17.31
N TYR A 152 4.78 17.74 16.79
CA TYR A 152 4.71 16.51 17.59
C TYR A 152 6.11 15.93 17.80
N THR A 153 6.43 15.52 19.03
CA THR A 153 7.65 14.76 19.33
C THR A 153 7.24 13.35 19.71
N PRO A 154 7.64 12.32 18.94
CA PRO A 154 7.24 10.94 19.22
C PRO A 154 7.65 10.43 20.60
N ASN A 155 6.87 9.48 21.12
CA ASN A 155 7.12 8.90 22.42
C ASN A 155 8.35 7.98 22.40
N ALA A 156 9.42 8.38 23.09
CA ALA A 156 10.68 7.64 23.18
C ALA A 156 10.56 6.23 23.79
N ASP A 157 9.47 5.95 24.53
CA ASP A 157 9.25 4.64 25.14
C ASP A 157 8.66 3.62 24.16
N LEU A 158 8.25 4.05 22.96
CA LEU A 158 7.69 3.21 21.90
C LEU A 158 8.70 3.02 20.76
N PRO A 159 8.92 1.79 20.27
CA PRO A 159 9.75 1.58 19.07
C PRO A 159 9.08 2.15 17.80
N ASP A 160 7.75 2.08 17.75
CA ASP A 160 6.89 2.59 16.69
C ASP A 160 5.78 3.43 17.33
N ASP A 161 5.61 4.67 16.88
CA ASP A 161 4.60 5.60 17.36
C ASP A 161 3.70 6.03 16.19
N TYR A 162 2.42 5.68 16.27
CA TYR A 162 1.43 5.97 15.24
C TYR A 162 0.51 7.09 15.68
N ARG A 163 0.56 8.20 14.95
CA ARG A 163 -0.16 9.43 15.31
C ARG A 163 -0.95 9.99 14.15
N CYS A 164 -2.19 10.40 14.40
CA CYS A 164 -3.04 11.05 13.42
C CYS A 164 -3.17 12.53 13.73
N PHE A 165 -3.05 13.36 12.69
CA PHE A 165 -3.17 14.81 12.78
C PHE A 165 -4.28 15.31 11.88
N LEU A 166 -5.23 16.05 12.46
CA LEU A 166 -6.22 16.80 11.70
C LEU A 166 -5.56 18.07 11.15
N LEU A 167 -5.37 18.14 9.83
CA LEU A 167 -4.66 19.23 9.18
C LEU A 167 -5.55 20.47 8.99
N ASP A 168 -4.93 21.63 8.85
CA ASP A 168 -5.60 22.94 8.73
C ASP A 168 -6.39 23.15 7.41
N GLN A 169 -6.20 22.30 6.40
CA GLN A 169 -6.89 22.41 5.12
C GLN A 169 -8.39 22.03 5.23
N VAL A 170 -9.23 22.88 4.65
CA VAL A 170 -10.68 22.69 4.50
C VAL A 170 -11.06 22.81 3.02
N PHE A 171 -11.86 21.89 2.51
CA PHE A 171 -12.44 22.02 1.16
C PHE A 171 -13.81 22.68 1.26
N GLU A 172 -13.92 23.99 1.00
CA GLU A 172 -15.21 24.70 1.07
C GLU A 172 -16.18 24.29 -0.05
N GLU A 173 -15.63 23.86 -1.19
CA GLU A 173 -16.36 23.38 -2.36
C GLU A 173 -15.82 22.00 -2.79
N GLY A 174 -16.62 21.25 -3.54
CA GLY A 174 -16.18 19.99 -4.11
C GLY A 174 -15.09 20.23 -5.16
N ALA A 175 -14.03 19.42 -5.12
CA ALA A 175 -12.87 19.56 -5.98
C ALA A 175 -12.28 18.21 -6.38
N PHE A 176 -11.29 18.22 -7.27
CA PHE A 176 -10.58 17.03 -7.73
C PHE A 176 -9.09 17.12 -7.40
N LEU A 177 -8.59 16.15 -6.64
CA LEU A 177 -7.17 15.98 -6.37
C LEU A 177 -6.51 15.32 -7.60
N THR A 178 -5.57 16.02 -8.23
CA THR A 178 -4.82 15.56 -9.41
C THR A 178 -3.35 15.30 -9.11
N GLY A 179 -2.90 15.62 -7.90
CA GLY A 179 -1.53 15.35 -7.48
C GLY A 179 -1.32 15.59 -5.99
N ARG A 180 -0.31 14.94 -5.43
CA ARG A 180 -0.03 14.94 -4.00
C ARG A 180 1.45 14.71 -3.73
N ASN A 181 1.95 15.31 -2.67
CA ASN A 181 3.30 15.09 -2.16
C ASN A 181 3.32 15.27 -0.65
N VAL A 182 3.96 14.36 0.08
CA VAL A 182 4.22 14.52 1.51
C VAL A 182 5.63 15.08 1.67
N VAL A 183 5.78 16.06 2.55
CA VAL A 183 7.07 16.69 2.85
C VAL A 183 7.36 16.48 4.33
N PRO A 184 8.10 15.42 4.69
CA PRO A 184 8.50 15.19 6.07
C PRO A 184 9.41 16.30 6.59
N ASP A 185 9.17 16.77 7.81
CA ASP A 185 10.07 17.71 8.48
C ASP A 185 11.21 16.93 9.16
N ALA A 186 10.87 15.84 9.84
CA ALA A 186 11.79 14.91 10.49
C ALA A 186 11.99 13.62 9.68
N ALA A 187 12.51 13.75 8.46
CA ALA A 187 12.68 12.64 7.51
C ALA A 187 13.45 11.41 8.05
N ALA A 188 14.27 11.59 9.10
CA ALA A 188 15.01 10.50 9.75
C ALA A 188 14.14 9.57 10.62
N ILE A 189 12.97 10.03 11.06
CA ILE A 189 12.06 9.27 11.94
C ILE A 189 10.69 9.01 11.32
N VAL A 190 10.27 9.78 10.31
CA VAL A 190 9.00 9.54 9.58
C VAL A 190 9.18 8.33 8.66
N HIS A 191 8.60 7.19 9.05
CA HIS A 191 8.74 5.93 8.33
C HIS A 191 7.68 5.76 7.23
N HIS A 192 6.44 6.19 7.45
CA HIS A 192 5.46 6.37 6.38
C HIS A 192 4.33 7.30 6.80
N VAL A 193 3.57 7.77 5.81
CA VAL A 193 2.42 8.65 6.00
C VAL A 193 1.24 8.15 5.17
N LEU A 194 0.04 8.12 5.76
CA LEU A 194 -1.23 7.90 5.06
C LEU A 194 -2.11 9.13 5.19
N VAL A 195 -2.73 9.55 4.08
CA VAL A 195 -3.53 10.77 3.99
C VAL A 195 -4.97 10.41 3.63
N TYR A 196 -5.89 10.84 4.47
CA TYR A 196 -7.32 10.55 4.34
C TYR A 196 -8.13 11.84 4.28
N GLY A 197 -9.06 11.89 3.34
CA GLY A 197 -10.14 12.86 3.35
C GLY A 197 -11.27 12.36 4.24
N ILE A 198 -11.54 13.10 5.31
CA ILE A 198 -12.61 12.83 6.27
C ILE A 198 -13.86 13.64 5.88
N PRO A 199 -14.98 12.98 5.55
CA PRO A 199 -16.24 13.67 5.30
C PRO A 199 -16.75 14.43 6.53
N GLU A 200 -17.48 15.52 6.32
CA GLU A 200 -17.99 16.38 7.40
C GLU A 200 -18.72 15.61 8.51
N GLY A 201 -19.53 14.61 8.14
CA GLY A 201 -20.28 13.81 9.10
C GLY A 201 -19.45 12.95 10.07
N MET A 202 -18.16 12.73 9.78
CA MET A 202 -17.25 11.96 10.63
C MET A 202 -16.32 12.84 11.48
N LEU A 203 -16.23 14.15 11.20
CA LEU A 203 -15.34 15.07 11.91
C LEU A 203 -15.53 15.09 13.44
N PRO A 204 -16.76 15.00 14.00
CA PRO A 204 -16.92 15.00 15.45
C PRO A 204 -16.18 13.86 16.16
N LEU A 205 -15.99 12.71 15.50
CA LEU A 205 -15.23 11.58 16.06
C LEU A 205 -13.74 11.89 16.11
N ILE A 206 -13.22 12.53 15.06
CA ILE A 206 -11.81 12.93 14.95
C ILE A 206 -11.49 14.03 15.97
N GLU A 207 -12.32 15.07 16.01
CA GLU A 207 -12.16 16.20 16.93
C GLU A 207 -12.27 15.76 18.39
N GLN A 208 -13.12 14.78 18.69
CA GLN A 208 -13.22 14.21 20.02
C GLN A 208 -11.93 13.46 20.41
N ALA A 209 -11.41 12.60 19.54
CA ALA A 209 -10.18 11.86 19.84
C ALA A 209 -8.97 12.77 20.01
N ASP A 210 -8.83 13.78 19.15
CA ASP A 210 -7.79 14.82 19.27
C ASP A 210 -7.90 15.60 20.59
N ALA A 211 -9.13 15.92 21.03
CA ALA A 211 -9.36 16.65 22.27
C ALA A 211 -9.21 15.79 23.55
N GLU A 212 -9.32 14.47 23.45
CA GLU A 212 -9.17 13.53 24.57
C GLU A 212 -7.71 13.14 24.83
N ASP A 213 -6.83 13.37 23.86
CA ASP A 213 -5.40 13.12 23.98
C ASP A 213 -4.63 14.35 24.47
N ASP A 214 -3.60 14.16 25.29
CA ASP A 214 -2.88 15.25 25.97
C ASP A 214 -1.84 15.95 25.05
N GLY A 215 -1.57 15.41 23.86
CA GLY A 215 -0.61 15.95 22.88
C GLY A 215 -1.22 16.22 21.49
N PRO A 216 -0.49 16.87 20.57
CA PRO A 216 -0.98 17.13 19.21
C PRO A 216 -1.43 15.84 18.50
N GLY A 217 -2.61 15.87 17.88
CA GLY A 217 -3.17 14.68 17.24
C GLY A 217 -3.71 13.68 18.25
N TYR A 218 -3.92 12.45 17.80
CA TYR A 218 -4.34 11.33 18.62
C TYR A 218 -3.68 10.04 18.15
N THR A 219 -3.54 9.08 19.05
CA THR A 219 -3.00 7.76 18.72
C THR A 219 -3.97 7.04 17.79
N CYS A 220 -3.47 6.50 16.69
CA CYS A 220 -4.33 5.87 15.70
C CYS A 220 -3.61 4.69 15.04
N PHE A 221 -3.97 3.48 15.45
CA PHE A 221 -3.52 2.26 14.80
C PHE A 221 -4.55 1.87 13.74
N GLY A 222 -4.10 1.71 12.49
CA GLY A 222 -4.91 1.15 11.40
C GLY A 222 -5.88 2.05 10.66
N GLY A 223 -5.98 3.31 11.05
CA GLY A 223 -6.72 4.29 10.28
C GLY A 223 -7.02 5.55 11.07
N PRO A 224 -7.60 6.56 10.41
CA PRO A 224 -7.81 7.85 11.05
C PRO A 224 -9.06 7.88 11.92
N VAL A 225 -10.02 6.95 11.76
CA VAL A 225 -11.26 6.97 12.54
C VAL A 225 -11.04 6.17 13.84
N PRO A 226 -11.12 6.82 15.02
CA PRO A 226 -10.95 6.13 16.30
C PRO A 226 -12.07 5.09 16.51
N THR A 227 -11.69 3.87 16.85
CA THR A 227 -12.62 2.77 17.16
C THR A 227 -12.38 2.26 18.57
N ALA A 228 -13.39 1.61 19.17
CA ALA A 228 -13.24 0.98 20.50
C ALA A 228 -12.29 -0.24 20.48
N ASP A 229 -11.95 -0.71 19.28
CA ASP A 229 -11.06 -1.82 18.98
C ASP A 229 -10.23 -1.39 17.76
N ASP A 230 -8.95 -1.13 17.99
CA ASP A 230 -8.01 -0.64 16.97
C ASP A 230 -7.83 -1.62 15.81
N SER A 231 -8.25 -2.89 15.96
CA SER A 231 -8.24 -3.89 14.88
C SER A 231 -9.37 -3.73 13.85
N GLN A 232 -10.29 -2.77 14.07
CA GLN A 232 -11.51 -2.58 13.27
C GLN A 232 -11.66 -1.15 12.70
N GLY A 233 -10.60 -0.35 12.70
CA GLY A 233 -10.55 1.00 12.11
C GLY A 233 -10.74 1.00 10.60
N GLY A 234 -11.94 0.65 10.11
CA GLY A 234 -12.19 0.47 8.69
C GLY A 234 -12.00 1.77 7.89
N SER A 235 -11.12 1.73 6.89
CA SER A 235 -10.98 2.81 5.90
C SER A 235 -12.17 2.90 4.91
N LEU A 236 -13.17 2.02 5.06
CA LEU A 236 -14.34 1.97 4.17
C LEU A 236 -15.22 3.21 4.34
N GLY A 237 -15.32 4.00 3.26
CA GLY A 237 -16.09 5.25 3.25
C GLY A 237 -15.25 6.51 3.44
N LEU A 238 -13.95 6.37 3.72
CA LEU A 238 -12.99 7.47 3.67
C LEU A 238 -12.49 7.71 2.25
N ILE A 239 -11.97 8.91 2.01
CA ILE A 239 -11.35 9.25 0.73
C ILE A 239 -9.84 8.97 0.87
N GLY A 240 -9.34 7.93 0.24
CA GLY A 240 -7.90 7.67 0.18
C GLY A 240 -7.21 8.75 -0.65
N MET A 241 -6.61 9.73 0.03
CA MET A 241 -5.92 10.85 -0.63
C MET A 241 -4.46 10.54 -0.92
N GLY A 242 -3.93 9.42 -0.44
CA GLY A 242 -2.63 8.87 -0.82
C GLY A 242 -1.84 8.32 0.36
N GLY A 243 -0.68 7.75 0.06
CA GLY A 243 0.33 7.37 1.03
C GLY A 243 1.71 7.80 0.55
N TRP A 244 2.65 7.87 1.49
CA TRP A 244 4.05 8.17 1.23
C TRP A 244 4.94 7.26 2.07
N VAL A 245 5.98 6.75 1.44
CA VAL A 245 7.10 6.05 2.09
C VAL A 245 8.42 6.74 1.66
N PRO A 246 9.51 6.57 2.43
CA PRO A 246 10.80 7.08 2.06
C PRO A 246 11.19 6.76 0.63
N GLY A 247 11.63 7.78 -0.11
CA GLY A 247 12.05 7.66 -1.51
C GLY A 247 10.91 7.66 -2.55
N GLN A 248 9.66 7.78 -2.12
CA GLN A 248 8.55 7.99 -3.04
C GLN A 248 8.58 9.42 -3.60
N LEU A 249 8.47 9.52 -4.93
CA LEU A 249 8.36 10.81 -5.64
C LEU A 249 6.96 11.42 -5.46
N PRO A 250 6.80 12.74 -5.72
CA PRO A 250 5.48 13.34 -5.85
C PRO A 250 4.59 12.54 -6.80
N TYR A 251 3.36 12.26 -6.38
CA TYR A 251 2.42 11.48 -7.16
C TYR A 251 1.51 12.41 -7.95
N LEU A 252 1.47 12.23 -9.27
CA LEU A 252 0.52 12.88 -10.17
C LEU A 252 -0.48 11.84 -10.69
N GLU A 253 -1.76 12.18 -10.64
CA GLU A 253 -2.79 11.42 -11.35
C GLU A 253 -2.51 11.47 -12.86
N ARG A 254 -3.01 10.46 -13.59
CA ARG A 254 -2.89 10.41 -15.04
C ARG A 254 -3.61 11.61 -15.67
N GLU A 255 -3.17 12.06 -16.84
CA GLU A 255 -3.79 13.21 -17.51
C GLU A 255 -5.29 12.96 -17.74
N GLY A 256 -6.14 13.88 -17.26
CA GLY A 256 -7.60 13.74 -17.34
C GLY A 256 -8.22 12.88 -16.23
N SER A 257 -7.45 12.51 -15.20
CA SER A 257 -7.91 11.77 -14.03
C SER A 257 -7.83 12.60 -12.74
N GLY A 258 -8.70 12.31 -11.77
CA GLY A 258 -8.62 12.92 -10.44
C GLY A 258 -9.40 12.16 -9.39
N VAL A 259 -9.03 12.31 -8.12
CA VAL A 259 -9.79 11.79 -6.98
C VAL A 259 -10.78 12.87 -6.54
N TYR A 260 -12.07 12.54 -6.45
CA TYR A 260 -13.07 13.51 -6.01
C TYR A 260 -12.99 13.75 -4.50
N VAL A 261 -12.88 15.03 -4.13
CA VAL A 261 -12.85 15.53 -2.75
C VAL A 261 -14.11 16.38 -2.53
N PRO A 262 -15.04 15.94 -1.67
CA PRO A 262 -16.27 16.64 -1.33
C PRO A 262 -16.05 18.00 -0.66
N ALA A 263 -17.05 18.88 -0.80
CA ALA A 263 -17.17 20.04 0.08
C ALA A 263 -17.33 19.57 1.55
N GLY A 264 -16.77 20.35 2.48
CA GLY A 264 -16.75 20.05 3.91
C GLY A 264 -15.69 19.01 4.32
N THR A 265 -14.98 18.40 3.38
CA THR A 265 -13.92 17.44 3.71
C THR A 265 -12.76 18.12 4.42
N ARG A 266 -12.25 17.47 5.46
CA ARG A 266 -10.97 17.78 6.13
C ARG A 266 -9.96 16.68 5.86
N ILE A 267 -8.70 16.96 6.13
CA ILE A 267 -7.62 16.00 5.92
C ILE A 267 -7.12 15.50 7.27
N VAL A 268 -7.04 14.18 7.43
CA VAL A 268 -6.27 13.54 8.50
C VAL A 268 -5.04 12.90 7.89
N MET A 269 -3.89 13.20 8.48
CA MET A 269 -2.60 12.60 8.17
C MET A 269 -2.20 11.66 9.29
N GLN A 270 -2.13 10.36 9.01
CA GLN A 270 -1.53 9.38 9.89
C GLN A 270 -0.03 9.30 9.60
N VAL A 271 0.80 9.43 10.63
CA VAL A 271 2.25 9.32 10.56
C VAL A 271 2.68 8.14 11.44
N HIS A 272 3.47 7.25 10.85
CA HIS A 272 4.20 6.24 11.58
C HIS A 272 5.63 6.73 11.79
N TYR A 273 6.00 6.97 13.05
CA TYR A 273 7.36 7.28 13.45
C TYR A 273 8.08 6.01 13.90
N ASN A 274 9.27 5.76 13.33
CA ASN A 274 10.14 4.67 13.75
C ASN A 274 11.34 5.22 14.53
N LEU A 275 11.50 4.77 15.78
CA LEU A 275 12.54 5.24 16.70
C LEU A 275 13.63 4.20 16.96
N LEU A 276 13.67 3.10 16.19
CA LEU A 276 14.64 2.02 16.40
C LEU A 276 16.10 2.48 16.22
N SER A 277 16.33 3.48 15.36
CA SER A 277 17.67 3.94 14.98
C SER A 277 17.95 5.41 15.27
N ASN A 278 16.95 6.18 15.72
CA ASN A 278 17.05 7.62 15.87
C ASN A 278 16.29 8.09 17.12
N ASP A 279 16.85 9.08 17.82
CA ASP A 279 16.16 9.74 18.92
C ASP A 279 14.94 10.54 18.41
N PRO A 280 13.84 10.63 19.18
CA PRO A 280 12.69 11.42 18.78
C PRO A 280 13.03 12.91 18.70
N VAL A 281 12.60 13.54 17.62
CA VAL A 281 12.70 14.98 17.38
C VAL A 281 11.32 15.55 17.04
N PRO A 282 11.07 16.86 17.24
CA PRO A 282 9.84 17.48 16.79
C PRO A 282 9.66 17.35 15.26
N ASP A 283 8.44 17.07 14.83
CA ASP A 283 8.03 16.97 13.43
C ASP A 283 6.84 17.88 13.13
N MET A 284 6.85 18.47 11.94
CA MET A 284 5.81 19.31 11.33
C MET A 284 5.56 18.89 9.88
N THR A 285 5.48 17.59 9.60
CA THR A 285 5.24 17.06 8.25
C THR A 285 4.05 17.75 7.57
N GLU A 286 4.21 18.10 6.28
CA GLU A 286 3.17 18.77 5.48
C GLU A 286 2.67 17.86 4.34
N VAL A 287 1.43 18.10 3.90
CA VAL A 287 0.87 17.48 2.69
C VAL A 287 0.59 18.55 1.64
N HIS A 288 1.28 18.47 0.52
CA HIS A 288 1.18 19.36 -0.64
C HIS A 288 0.22 18.74 -1.66
N LEU A 289 -0.73 19.52 -2.17
CA LEU A 289 -1.82 19.01 -3.02
C LEU A 289 -1.95 19.83 -4.31
N GLN A 290 -2.24 19.16 -5.41
CA GLN A 290 -2.73 19.75 -6.65
C GLN A 290 -4.21 19.45 -6.78
N VAL A 291 -5.01 20.52 -6.82
CA VAL A 291 -6.47 20.46 -6.80
C VAL A 291 -7.01 21.31 -7.94
N THR A 292 -8.06 20.83 -8.59
CA THR A 292 -8.78 21.54 -9.67
C THR A 292 -10.29 21.48 -9.45
N ASP A 293 -11.01 22.50 -9.90
CA ASP A 293 -12.48 22.53 -9.97
C ASP A 293 -13.01 21.98 -11.30
N ALA A 294 -12.15 21.88 -12.32
CA ALA A 294 -12.48 21.30 -13.60
C ALA A 294 -12.74 19.78 -13.44
N ILE A 295 -13.91 19.35 -13.89
CA ILE A 295 -14.31 17.93 -13.86
C ILE A 295 -13.35 17.15 -14.79
N PRO A 296 -12.57 16.17 -14.27
CA PRO A 296 -11.72 15.33 -15.09
C PRO A 296 -12.55 14.37 -15.94
N GLU A 297 -11.94 13.80 -16.98
CA GLU A 297 -12.57 12.79 -17.83
C GLU A 297 -12.80 11.47 -17.09
N ARG A 298 -11.99 11.21 -16.06
CA ARG A 298 -12.01 9.97 -15.29
C ARG A 298 -11.87 10.24 -13.79
N LEU A 299 -12.60 9.46 -13.01
CA LEU A 299 -12.48 9.41 -11.56
C LEU A 299 -11.49 8.32 -11.19
N SER A 300 -10.45 8.69 -10.45
CA SER A 300 -9.48 7.78 -9.85
C SER A 300 -10.03 7.29 -8.51
N ILE A 301 -10.14 5.97 -8.36
CA ILE A 301 -10.69 5.31 -7.18
C ILE A 301 -9.69 4.26 -6.74
N THR A 302 -9.36 4.25 -5.46
CA THR A 302 -8.58 3.17 -4.84
C THR A 302 -9.52 2.27 -4.05
N PHE A 303 -9.50 0.97 -4.31
CA PHE A 303 -10.24 0.01 -3.51
C PHE A 303 -9.30 -1.04 -2.88
N PRO A 304 -9.52 -1.40 -1.60
CA PRO A 304 -8.75 -2.44 -0.95
C PRO A 304 -9.25 -3.82 -1.38
N THR A 305 -8.33 -4.70 -1.79
CA THR A 305 -8.55 -6.15 -1.83
C THR A 305 -7.85 -6.76 -0.61
N ALA A 306 -8.62 -7.39 0.28
CA ALA A 306 -8.12 -7.81 1.58
C ALA A 306 -8.59 -9.21 1.98
N ILE A 307 -7.71 -9.97 2.65
CA ILE A 307 -8.06 -11.23 3.32
C ILE A 307 -8.11 -10.96 4.83
N LEU A 308 -9.31 -10.72 5.36
CA LEU A 308 -9.49 -10.36 6.78
C LEU A 308 -9.42 -11.59 7.72
N GLU A 309 -9.73 -12.78 7.22
CA GLU A 309 -9.75 -14.03 7.99
C GLU A 309 -8.39 -14.74 7.91
N LEU A 310 -7.33 -14.07 8.39
CA LEU A 310 -5.99 -14.65 8.47
C LEU A 310 -5.87 -15.62 9.66
N ASP A 311 -5.18 -16.74 9.43
CA ASP A 311 -4.78 -17.74 10.43
C ASP A 311 -3.34 -18.15 10.14
N ILE A 312 -2.39 -17.41 10.71
CA ILE A 312 -0.96 -17.61 10.52
C ILE A 312 -0.43 -18.36 11.73
N ARG A 313 -0.04 -19.63 11.54
CA ARG A 313 0.25 -20.54 12.66
C ARG A 313 1.66 -20.36 13.19
N ALA A 314 1.78 -20.34 14.52
CA ALA A 314 3.06 -20.28 15.22
C ALA A 314 4.01 -21.39 14.75
N GLY A 315 5.24 -21.02 14.39
CA GLY A 315 6.31 -21.95 14.00
C GLY A 315 6.21 -22.48 12.57
N ALA A 316 5.17 -22.14 11.81
CA ALA A 316 5.02 -22.58 10.42
C ALA A 316 5.86 -21.68 9.47
N PRO A 317 6.77 -22.26 8.65
CA PRO A 317 7.62 -21.50 7.74
C PRO A 317 6.91 -21.03 6.46
N ALA A 318 5.65 -21.42 6.26
CA ALA A 318 4.81 -21.00 5.16
C ALA A 318 3.34 -21.08 5.61
N ASN A 319 2.58 -20.03 5.31
CA ASN A 319 1.16 -19.87 5.60
C ASN A 319 0.48 -19.21 4.39
N PRO A 320 0.25 -19.94 3.29
CA PRO A 320 -0.31 -19.36 2.09
C PRO A 320 -1.80 -19.05 2.26
N HIS A 321 -2.19 -17.84 1.88
CA HIS A 321 -3.57 -17.37 1.83
C HIS A 321 -3.88 -16.83 0.43
N GLN A 322 -5.11 -17.05 -0.05
CA GLN A 322 -5.57 -16.46 -1.30
C GLN A 322 -7.05 -16.11 -1.25
N ARG A 323 -7.47 -15.15 -2.08
CA ARG A 323 -8.87 -14.73 -2.22
C ARG A 323 -9.17 -14.23 -3.62
N LEU A 324 -10.35 -14.56 -4.12
CA LEU A 324 -10.83 -14.12 -5.42
C LEU A 324 -11.89 -13.03 -5.26
N PHE A 325 -11.69 -11.92 -5.96
CA PHE A 325 -12.61 -10.79 -6.06
C PHE A 325 -13.07 -10.66 -7.51
N ARG A 326 -14.37 -10.69 -7.80
CA ARG A 326 -14.90 -10.62 -9.18
C ARG A 326 -15.61 -9.30 -9.47
N ASN A 327 -15.46 -8.81 -10.69
CA ASN A 327 -16.23 -7.66 -11.20
C ASN A 327 -17.67 -8.10 -11.53
N TYR A 328 -18.61 -7.90 -10.61
CA TYR A 328 -20.04 -8.15 -10.84
C TYR A 328 -20.78 -6.94 -11.43
N GLY A 329 -20.07 -5.89 -11.85
CA GLY A 329 -20.64 -4.74 -12.54
C GLY A 329 -21.03 -5.04 -13.98
N SER A 330 -21.81 -4.16 -14.59
CA SER A 330 -22.14 -4.19 -16.03
C SER A 330 -21.06 -3.59 -16.92
N SER A 331 -20.12 -2.84 -16.33
CA SER A 331 -19.07 -2.12 -17.05
C SER A 331 -17.68 -2.66 -16.70
N PRO A 332 -16.72 -2.60 -17.64
CA PRO A 332 -15.33 -2.91 -17.35
C PRO A 332 -14.73 -1.88 -16.38
N LEU A 333 -13.75 -2.32 -15.60
CA LEU A 333 -12.92 -1.47 -14.74
C LEU A 333 -11.53 -1.33 -15.39
N THR A 334 -10.94 -0.13 -15.34
CA THR A 334 -9.57 0.11 -15.81
C THR A 334 -8.65 0.20 -14.61
N LEU A 335 -7.79 -0.79 -14.39
CA LEU A 335 -6.84 -0.82 -13.28
C LEU A 335 -5.54 -0.13 -13.69
N THR A 336 -5.05 0.77 -12.85
CA THR A 336 -3.95 1.68 -13.16
C THR A 336 -2.80 1.63 -12.15
N GLY A 337 -2.97 0.94 -11.02
CA GLY A 337 -1.90 0.80 -10.04
C GLY A 337 -2.21 -0.22 -8.95
N PHE A 338 -1.14 -0.71 -8.31
CA PHE A 338 -1.19 -1.72 -7.27
C PHE A 338 -0.28 -1.32 -6.11
N THR A 339 -0.80 -1.36 -4.89
CA THR A 339 -0.02 -1.10 -3.66
C THR A 339 -0.17 -2.30 -2.73
N PRO A 340 0.76 -3.28 -2.77
CA PRO A 340 0.76 -4.43 -1.87
C PRO A 340 1.15 -4.02 -0.44
N HIS A 341 0.58 -4.68 0.56
CA HIS A 341 0.77 -4.39 1.98
C HIS A 341 0.65 -5.67 2.83
N MET A 342 1.69 -5.92 3.63
CA MET A 342 1.77 -6.95 4.69
C MET A 342 2.67 -6.43 5.82
N HIS A 343 2.69 -7.09 6.98
CA HIS A 343 3.58 -6.71 8.08
C HIS A 343 4.90 -7.52 8.07
N LEU A 344 5.42 -7.86 9.24
CA LEU A 344 6.78 -8.34 9.46
C LEU A 344 7.01 -9.81 9.08
N LEU A 345 5.96 -10.65 9.12
CA LEU A 345 6.01 -12.07 8.79
C LEU A 345 5.76 -12.33 7.30
N GLY A 346 5.28 -11.33 6.55
CA GLY A 346 5.00 -11.44 5.13
C GLY A 346 6.24 -11.82 4.32
N THR A 347 6.09 -12.74 3.38
CA THR A 347 7.19 -13.19 2.51
C THR A 347 6.92 -12.94 1.04
N GLU A 348 5.68 -13.16 0.59
CA GLU A 348 5.28 -13.03 -0.80
C GLU A 348 3.87 -12.43 -0.90
N ILE A 349 3.63 -11.57 -1.89
CA ILE A 349 2.29 -11.04 -2.21
C ILE A 349 2.13 -10.85 -3.71
N GLY A 350 0.97 -11.22 -4.26
CA GLY A 350 0.70 -11.11 -5.69
C GLY A 350 -0.78 -10.97 -6.03
N LEU A 351 -1.05 -10.51 -7.25
CA LEU A 351 -2.39 -10.35 -7.80
C LEU A 351 -2.44 -10.84 -9.25
N ASP A 352 -3.34 -11.77 -9.53
CA ASP A 352 -3.55 -12.32 -10.87
C ASP A 352 -4.96 -11.97 -11.37
N ARG A 353 -5.12 -11.59 -12.65
CA ARG A 353 -6.42 -11.50 -13.30
C ARG A 353 -6.81 -12.88 -13.82
N VAL A 354 -8.00 -13.33 -13.44
CA VAL A 354 -8.53 -14.64 -13.84
C VAL A 354 -9.79 -14.50 -14.72
N PRO A 355 -10.04 -15.44 -15.64
CA PRO A 355 -11.22 -15.43 -16.47
C PRO A 355 -12.54 -15.44 -15.69
N ALA A 356 -13.63 -15.07 -16.38
CA ALA A 356 -14.97 -15.19 -15.82
C ALA A 356 -15.30 -16.62 -15.40
N SER A 357 -16.16 -16.78 -14.39
CA SER A 357 -16.54 -18.11 -13.88
C SER A 357 -17.08 -19.00 -15.02
N GLY A 358 -16.49 -20.19 -15.18
CA GLY A 358 -16.82 -21.13 -16.25
C GLY A 358 -16.24 -20.81 -17.63
N ALA A 359 -15.52 -19.70 -17.80
CA ALA A 359 -14.73 -19.43 -19.00
C ALA A 359 -13.40 -20.19 -18.97
N THR A 360 -12.85 -20.48 -20.16
CA THR A 360 -11.51 -21.06 -20.31
C THR A 360 -10.54 -19.99 -20.76
N GLY A 361 -9.43 -19.82 -20.04
CA GLY A 361 -8.35 -18.89 -20.35
C GLY A 361 -7.22 -19.08 -19.34
N ASP A 362 -6.05 -18.51 -19.65
CA ASP A 362 -4.93 -18.46 -18.71
C ASP A 362 -5.07 -17.23 -17.81
N ASP A 363 -4.56 -17.35 -16.59
CA ASP A 363 -4.47 -16.23 -15.65
C ASP A 363 -3.37 -15.25 -16.13
N GLU A 364 -3.59 -13.95 -15.93
CA GLU A 364 -2.61 -12.90 -16.20
C GLU A 364 -2.04 -12.35 -14.90
N CYS A 365 -0.73 -12.42 -14.72
CA CYS A 365 -0.06 -11.78 -13.59
C CYS A 365 -0.16 -10.25 -13.70
N LEU A 366 -0.70 -9.59 -12.67
CA LEU A 366 -0.82 -8.13 -12.62
C LEU A 366 0.31 -7.50 -11.80
N ILE A 367 0.64 -8.12 -10.67
CA ILE A 367 1.80 -7.80 -9.84
C ILE A 367 2.21 -9.04 -9.05
N ASP A 368 3.51 -9.25 -8.90
CA ASP A 368 4.08 -10.30 -8.06
C ASP A 368 5.27 -9.73 -7.29
N VAL A 369 5.26 -9.85 -5.96
CA VAL A 369 6.34 -9.46 -5.06
C VAL A 369 6.84 -10.76 -4.40
N PRO A 370 7.87 -11.39 -4.96
CA PRO A 370 8.37 -12.69 -4.50
C PRO A 370 9.29 -12.59 -3.28
N ILE A 371 9.68 -11.37 -2.89
CA ILE A 371 10.48 -11.10 -1.69
C ILE A 371 9.92 -9.83 -1.06
N TRP A 372 8.98 -10.00 -0.13
CA TRP A 372 8.41 -8.90 0.63
C TRP A 372 9.45 -8.25 1.53
N ASN A 373 9.37 -6.92 1.63
CA ASN A 373 10.15 -6.16 2.59
C ASN A 373 9.25 -5.10 3.23
N PHE A 374 8.97 -5.28 4.52
CA PHE A 374 8.14 -4.39 5.32
C PHE A 374 8.56 -2.91 5.27
N ASN A 375 9.84 -2.60 5.02
CA ASN A 375 10.33 -1.22 4.97
C ASN A 375 10.07 -0.55 3.61
N TRP A 376 9.64 -1.29 2.58
CA TRP A 376 9.52 -0.80 1.20
C TRP A 376 8.12 -0.96 0.61
N GLN A 377 7.12 -0.39 1.27
CA GLN A 377 5.70 -0.57 0.91
C GLN A 377 5.22 0.45 -0.14
N GLN A 378 5.76 0.34 -1.35
CA GLN A 378 5.53 1.33 -2.41
C GLN A 378 4.28 1.05 -3.24
N SER A 379 3.75 2.11 -3.85
CA SER A 379 2.73 2.01 -4.90
C SER A 379 3.38 1.86 -6.29
N TYR A 380 2.89 0.90 -7.07
CA TYR A 380 3.37 0.61 -8.42
C TYR A 380 2.32 0.99 -9.45
N ARG A 381 2.62 1.99 -10.29
CA ARG A 381 1.71 2.50 -11.31
C ARG A 381 1.95 1.80 -12.64
N VAL A 382 0.88 1.34 -13.28
CA VAL A 382 0.94 0.78 -14.63
C VAL A 382 1.28 1.90 -15.63
N ARG A 383 2.13 1.58 -16.61
CA ARG A 383 2.57 2.54 -17.62
C ARG A 383 1.43 3.04 -18.49
N ASP A 384 1.63 4.23 -19.04
CA ASP A 384 0.67 4.82 -19.96
C ASP A 384 0.43 3.96 -21.20
N GLY A 385 -0.84 3.61 -21.45
CA GLY A 385 -1.26 2.74 -22.56
C GLY A 385 -1.15 1.24 -22.29
N GLU A 386 -0.70 0.84 -21.09
CA GLU A 386 -0.62 -0.57 -20.66
C GLU A 386 -1.64 -0.93 -19.58
N GLU A 387 -2.64 -0.07 -19.36
CA GLU A 387 -3.66 -0.22 -18.32
C GLU A 387 -4.42 -1.55 -18.45
N VAL A 388 -4.77 -2.14 -17.30
CA VAL A 388 -5.41 -3.45 -17.27
C VAL A 388 -6.92 -3.27 -17.29
N THR A 389 -7.59 -3.86 -18.28
CA THR A 389 -9.05 -3.94 -18.26
C THR A 389 -9.49 -5.19 -17.49
N LEU A 390 -10.39 -5.01 -16.53
CA LEU A 390 -11.10 -6.08 -15.83
C LEU A 390 -12.56 -6.10 -16.30
N ALA A 391 -12.88 -7.02 -17.20
CA ALA A 391 -14.20 -7.12 -17.80
C ALA A 391 -15.25 -7.64 -16.81
N PRO A 392 -16.56 -7.39 -17.04
CA PRO A 392 -17.62 -8.02 -16.28
C PRO A 392 -17.46 -9.53 -16.17
N GLY A 393 -17.47 -10.05 -14.95
CA GLY A 393 -17.33 -11.47 -14.60
C GLY A 393 -15.89 -11.94 -14.35
N GLU A 394 -14.88 -11.27 -14.92
CA GLU A 394 -13.46 -11.55 -14.62
C GLU A 394 -13.16 -11.24 -13.16
N GLY A 395 -12.09 -11.84 -12.65
CA GLY A 395 -11.70 -11.69 -11.25
C GLY A 395 -10.23 -11.36 -11.04
N LEU A 396 -9.92 -11.05 -9.79
CA LEU A 396 -8.60 -10.79 -9.25
C LEU A 396 -8.35 -11.78 -8.14
N VAL A 397 -7.29 -12.58 -8.23
CA VAL A 397 -6.84 -13.49 -7.17
C VAL A 397 -5.70 -12.83 -6.42
N LEU A 398 -5.97 -12.38 -5.21
CA LEU A 398 -4.95 -11.93 -4.26
C LEU A 398 -4.31 -13.15 -3.60
N ARG A 399 -2.99 -13.16 -3.51
CA ARG A 399 -2.18 -14.20 -2.84
C ARG A 399 -1.24 -13.54 -1.85
N CYS A 400 -1.11 -14.12 -0.66
CA CYS A 400 -0.11 -13.75 0.34
C CYS A 400 0.49 -15.01 0.98
N ASP A 401 1.76 -14.97 1.37
CA ASP A 401 2.41 -16.00 2.19
C ASP A 401 3.18 -15.37 3.35
N TYR A 402 3.37 -16.15 4.42
CA TYR A 402 4.02 -15.71 5.65
C TYR A 402 4.92 -16.80 6.25
N ASP A 403 6.10 -16.40 6.74
CA ASP A 403 7.00 -17.23 7.53
C ASP A 403 6.88 -16.86 9.02
N ASN A 404 6.17 -17.69 9.78
CA ASN A 404 6.03 -17.54 11.23
C ASN A 404 6.94 -18.54 11.98
N SER A 405 8.05 -18.96 11.38
CA SER A 405 9.07 -19.79 12.04
C SER A 405 9.89 -18.99 13.05
N THR A 406 10.52 -19.67 14.01
CA THR A 406 11.40 -19.02 15.00
C THR A 406 12.54 -18.22 14.35
N SER A 407 13.04 -18.65 13.20
CA SER A 407 14.14 -17.95 12.50
C SER A 407 13.70 -16.67 11.79
N HIS A 408 12.42 -16.52 11.49
CA HIS A 408 11.87 -15.35 10.79
C HIS A 408 11.24 -14.33 11.75
N GLN A 409 11.20 -14.62 13.05
CA GLN A 409 10.65 -13.69 14.02
C GLN A 409 11.48 -12.41 14.11
N PRO A 410 10.80 -11.25 14.23
CA PRO A 410 11.49 -9.97 14.40
C PRO A 410 12.23 -9.93 15.73
N VAL A 411 13.25 -9.06 15.77
CA VAL A 411 13.97 -8.72 16.99
C VAL A 411 13.48 -7.36 17.46
N ILE A 412 12.88 -7.32 18.65
CA ILE A 412 12.36 -6.09 19.26
C ILE A 412 13.16 -5.83 20.53
N ASN A 413 13.73 -4.62 20.64
CA ASN A 413 14.57 -4.23 21.78
C ASN A 413 15.73 -5.22 22.07
N GLY A 414 16.26 -5.84 21.02
CA GLY A 414 17.35 -6.82 21.11
C GLY A 414 16.93 -8.24 21.52
N GLU A 415 15.63 -8.50 21.68
CA GLU A 415 15.10 -9.82 21.99
C GLU A 415 14.33 -10.39 20.78
N HIS A 416 14.59 -11.67 20.46
CA HIS A 416 13.79 -12.38 19.46
C HIS A 416 12.38 -12.60 19.99
N VAL A 417 11.38 -12.21 19.20
CA VAL A 417 9.98 -12.53 19.49
C VAL A 417 9.78 -14.04 19.35
N GLU A 418 9.04 -14.66 20.26
CA GLU A 418 8.67 -16.07 20.13
C GLU A 418 7.45 -16.21 19.22
N PRO A 419 7.42 -17.18 18.29
CA PRO A 419 6.27 -17.37 17.42
C PRO A 419 4.97 -17.58 18.20
N ARG A 420 3.92 -16.87 17.78
CA ARG A 420 2.54 -17.03 18.25
C ARG A 420 1.61 -17.15 17.06
N ASP A 421 0.39 -17.64 17.27
CA ASP A 421 -0.62 -17.55 16.22
C ASP A 421 -0.94 -16.07 15.98
N VAL A 422 -1.00 -15.67 14.71
CA VAL A 422 -1.24 -14.29 14.27
C VAL A 422 -2.47 -14.27 13.36
N THR A 423 -3.31 -13.26 13.56
CA THR A 423 -4.53 -12.99 12.79
C THR A 423 -4.44 -11.60 12.16
N TRP A 424 -5.48 -11.20 11.42
CA TRP A 424 -5.59 -9.82 10.95
C TRP A 424 -5.48 -8.83 12.11
N GLY A 425 -4.70 -7.79 11.92
CA GLY A 425 -4.63 -6.66 12.84
C GLY A 425 -3.80 -5.53 12.27
N GLU A 426 -3.99 -4.36 12.85
CA GLU A 426 -3.40 -3.11 12.38
C GLU A 426 -2.04 -2.80 13.03
N GLY A 427 -1.68 -3.53 14.10
CA GLY A 427 -0.39 -3.39 14.75
C GLY A 427 0.73 -4.08 13.99
N THR A 428 1.96 -3.57 14.10
CA THR A 428 3.17 -4.11 13.43
C THR A 428 3.44 -5.58 13.74
N LEU A 429 2.98 -6.08 14.89
CA LEU A 429 3.13 -7.48 15.32
C LEU A 429 1.91 -8.37 15.02
N ASP A 430 0.84 -7.78 14.50
CA ASP A 430 -0.24 -8.51 13.84
C ASP A 430 0.08 -8.60 12.34
N GLU A 431 -0.85 -9.07 11.51
CA GLU A 431 -0.60 -9.19 10.07
C GLU A 431 -1.74 -8.70 9.20
N MET A 432 -1.41 -8.46 7.93
CA MET A 432 -2.37 -8.14 6.88
C MET A 432 -2.01 -8.81 5.57
N CYS A 433 -3.04 -9.20 4.81
CA CYS A 433 -2.94 -9.49 3.40
C CYS A 433 -3.82 -8.49 2.66
N LEU A 434 -3.19 -7.41 2.20
CA LEU A 434 -3.89 -6.27 1.66
C LEU A 434 -3.21 -5.79 0.38
N LEU A 435 -4.00 -5.51 -0.65
CA LEU A 435 -3.51 -4.89 -1.87
C LEU A 435 -4.52 -3.84 -2.30
N TYR A 436 -4.08 -2.58 -2.31
CA TYR A 436 -4.88 -1.49 -2.84
C TYR A 436 -4.76 -1.46 -4.36
N VAL A 437 -5.90 -1.61 -5.03
CA VAL A 437 -5.99 -1.52 -6.48
C VAL A 437 -6.53 -0.14 -6.84
N GLN A 438 -5.74 0.61 -7.59
CA GLN A 438 -6.18 1.86 -8.17
C GLN A 438 -6.87 1.56 -9.50
N GLN A 439 -8.03 2.18 -9.70
CA GLN A 439 -8.80 2.08 -10.93
C GLN A 439 -9.29 3.45 -11.39
N GLU A 440 -9.62 3.54 -12.67
CA GLU A 440 -10.25 4.68 -13.28
C GLU A 440 -11.61 4.30 -13.87
N VAL A 441 -12.58 5.18 -13.67
CA VAL A 441 -13.91 5.08 -14.30
C VAL A 441 -14.24 6.38 -15.01
N ALA A 442 -14.93 6.29 -16.15
CA ALA A 442 -15.35 7.48 -16.89
C ALA A 442 -16.22 8.39 -16.03
N LEU A 443 -15.92 9.69 -16.04
CA LEU A 443 -16.62 10.70 -15.25
C LEU A 443 -17.21 11.76 -16.19
N ALA A 444 -18.53 11.92 -16.13
CA ALA A 444 -19.25 12.95 -16.88
C ALA A 444 -19.68 14.14 -16.00
N GLN A 445 -19.86 13.89 -14.70
CA GLN A 445 -20.29 14.85 -13.71
C GLN A 445 -19.72 14.47 -12.35
N ALA A 446 -19.61 15.42 -11.41
CA ALA A 446 -19.14 15.13 -10.06
C ALA A 446 -19.98 14.01 -9.38
N PRO A 447 -19.36 13.09 -8.64
CA PRO A 447 -20.08 12.06 -7.89
C PRO A 447 -20.98 12.65 -6.81
N ALA A 448 -22.17 12.07 -6.60
CA ALA A 448 -23.01 12.41 -5.46
C ALA A 448 -22.52 11.71 -4.19
N LEU A 449 -22.73 12.34 -3.03
CA LEU A 449 -22.06 12.02 -1.77
C LEU A 449 -22.89 11.19 -0.78
N GLY A 450 -24.12 10.89 -1.14
CA GLY A 450 -25.02 10.05 -0.35
C GLY A 450 -25.60 8.92 -1.18
N CYS A 451 -26.67 8.30 -0.66
CA CYS A 451 -27.48 7.36 -1.43
C CYS A 451 -28.42 8.03 -2.43
N GLU A 452 -28.28 9.32 -2.73
CA GLU A 452 -29.12 10.00 -3.74
C GLU A 452 -29.08 9.32 -5.12
N PRO A 453 -27.93 8.83 -5.65
CA PRO A 453 -27.91 8.06 -6.89
C PRO A 453 -28.69 6.75 -6.82
N MET A 454 -28.93 6.22 -5.61
CA MET A 454 -29.82 5.10 -5.41
C MET A 454 -31.24 5.47 -5.82
N ALA A 455 -31.72 6.69 -5.53
CA ALA A 455 -33.06 7.12 -5.94
C ALA A 455 -33.21 7.15 -7.48
N ASP A 456 -32.18 7.59 -8.20
CA ASP A 456 -32.16 7.55 -9.67
C ASP A 456 -32.18 6.11 -10.20
N CYS A 457 -31.37 5.22 -9.61
CA CYS A 457 -31.42 3.78 -9.90
C CYS A 457 -32.82 3.20 -9.66
N LEU A 458 -33.46 3.63 -8.57
CA LEU A 458 -34.77 3.14 -8.14
C LEU A 458 -35.95 3.72 -8.92
N THR A 459 -35.77 4.81 -9.66
CA THR A 459 -36.85 5.50 -10.41
C THR A 459 -37.47 4.61 -11.50
N GLY A 460 -36.73 3.61 -11.98
CA GLY A 460 -37.24 2.61 -12.94
C GLY A 460 -37.79 1.33 -12.28
N CYS A 461 -37.67 1.19 -10.97
CA CYS A 461 -38.06 -0.01 -10.25
C CYS A 461 -39.56 0.01 -9.92
N THR A 462 -40.20 -1.14 -9.96
CA THR A 462 -41.48 -1.32 -9.28
C THR A 462 -41.25 -1.40 -7.77
N THR A 463 -42.16 -0.88 -6.95
CA THR A 463 -42.08 -0.86 -5.47
C THR A 463 -41.88 -2.23 -4.81
N ASP A 464 -42.03 -3.30 -5.59
CA ASP A 464 -42.08 -4.67 -5.14
C ASP A 464 -40.78 -5.45 -5.43
N ASP A 465 -39.73 -4.78 -5.94
CA ASP A 465 -38.57 -5.46 -6.52
C ASP A 465 -37.29 -5.34 -5.65
N ALA A 466 -37.09 -6.31 -4.76
CA ALA A 466 -35.83 -6.46 -4.01
C ALA A 466 -34.62 -6.69 -4.93
N GLN A 467 -34.84 -7.23 -6.13
CA GLN A 467 -33.78 -7.40 -7.12
C GLN A 467 -33.24 -6.04 -7.53
N CYS A 468 -34.12 -5.06 -7.73
CA CYS A 468 -33.75 -3.73 -8.17
C CYS A 468 -32.84 -3.00 -7.16
N LEU A 469 -33.17 -3.05 -5.86
CA LEU A 469 -32.36 -2.45 -4.80
C LEU A 469 -30.98 -3.08 -4.63
N LEU A 470 -30.88 -4.39 -4.84
CA LEU A 470 -29.63 -5.14 -4.75
C LEU A 470 -28.87 -5.20 -6.08
N ALA A 471 -29.48 -4.71 -7.16
CA ALA A 471 -28.88 -4.61 -8.48
C ALA A 471 -28.36 -3.22 -8.81
N CYS A 472 -28.59 -2.21 -7.95
CA CYS A 472 -28.11 -0.86 -8.19
C CYS A 472 -26.57 -0.80 -8.23
N GLU A 473 -26.06 -0.45 -9.41
CA GLU A 473 -24.65 -0.22 -9.68
C GLU A 473 -24.34 1.29 -9.62
N GLY A 474 -23.06 1.66 -9.51
CA GLY A 474 -22.65 3.07 -9.55
C GLY A 474 -22.91 3.89 -8.28
N VAL A 475 -23.31 3.23 -7.19
CA VAL A 475 -23.47 3.85 -5.86
C VAL A 475 -22.16 3.81 -5.07
N GLY A 476 -21.86 4.87 -4.31
CA GLY A 476 -20.65 4.97 -3.49
C GLY A 476 -20.53 3.90 -2.41
N ALA A 477 -19.31 3.58 -1.96
CA ALA A 477 -19.04 2.46 -1.04
C ALA A 477 -19.83 2.55 0.28
N GLY A 478 -19.88 3.74 0.91
CA GLY A 478 -20.66 3.96 2.13
C GLY A 478 -22.15 3.67 1.92
N CYS A 479 -22.71 4.11 0.78
CA CYS A 479 -24.10 3.81 0.45
C CYS A 479 -24.33 2.31 0.22
N ARG A 480 -23.42 1.62 -0.47
CA ARG A 480 -23.50 0.16 -0.70
C ARG A 480 -23.59 -0.60 0.61
N VAL A 481 -22.69 -0.34 1.54
CA VAL A 481 -22.65 -0.99 2.86
C VAL A 481 -23.92 -0.68 3.65
N CYS A 482 -24.35 0.60 3.67
CA CYS A 482 -25.57 1.00 4.36
C CYS A 482 -26.81 0.31 3.77
N ASN A 483 -26.98 0.35 2.43
CA ASN A 483 -28.09 -0.30 1.72
C ASN A 483 -28.16 -1.80 2.01
N LEU A 484 -27.01 -2.48 1.95
CA LEU A 484 -26.92 -3.91 2.18
C LEU A 484 -27.32 -4.26 3.62
N ASN A 485 -26.80 -3.53 4.60
CA ASN A 485 -27.14 -3.72 6.02
C ASN A 485 -28.61 -3.41 6.31
N ALA A 486 -29.13 -2.28 5.80
CA ALA A 486 -30.53 -1.89 5.97
C ALA A 486 -31.48 -2.88 5.31
N THR A 487 -31.10 -3.48 4.18
CA THR A 487 -31.93 -4.45 3.45
C THR A 487 -31.86 -5.84 4.06
N LEU A 488 -30.67 -6.44 4.15
CA LEU A 488 -30.51 -7.81 4.63
C LEU A 488 -30.59 -7.93 6.14
N GLY A 489 -30.08 -6.95 6.88
CA GLY A 489 -30.10 -6.92 8.34
C GLY A 489 -31.52 -6.83 8.90
N CYS A 490 -32.34 -5.93 8.35
CA CYS A 490 -33.75 -5.82 8.71
C CYS A 490 -34.55 -7.09 8.36
N ALA A 491 -34.31 -7.68 7.18
CA ALA A 491 -35.03 -8.88 6.75
C ALA A 491 -34.55 -10.17 7.41
N ARG A 492 -33.41 -10.15 8.12
CA ARG A 492 -32.72 -11.33 8.65
C ARG A 492 -33.64 -12.24 9.45
N ASP A 493 -34.36 -11.69 10.42
CA ASP A 493 -35.15 -12.49 11.35
C ASP A 493 -36.41 -13.07 10.69
N ALA A 494 -37.04 -12.30 9.80
CA ALA A 494 -38.21 -12.74 9.04
C ALA A 494 -37.86 -13.77 7.95
N CYS A 495 -36.64 -13.69 7.39
CA CYS A 495 -36.17 -14.52 6.29
C CYS A 495 -35.10 -15.53 6.69
N LEU A 496 -34.91 -15.79 8.00
CA LEU A 496 -33.83 -16.63 8.51
C LEU A 496 -33.78 -18.01 7.84
N SER A 497 -34.93 -18.66 7.64
CA SER A 497 -35.00 -19.97 6.99
C SER A 497 -34.59 -19.95 5.52
N ALA A 498 -34.72 -18.82 4.84
CA ALA A 498 -34.34 -18.64 3.44
C ALA A 498 -32.89 -18.16 3.29
N LEU A 499 -32.37 -17.37 4.24
CA LEU A 499 -31.00 -16.86 4.26
C LEU A 499 -29.97 -17.87 4.79
N ALA A 500 -30.33 -18.65 5.82
CA ALA A 500 -29.41 -19.60 6.46
C ALA A 500 -28.74 -20.60 5.51
N PRO A 501 -29.42 -21.15 4.46
CA PRO A 501 -28.76 -22.03 3.49
C PRO A 501 -27.62 -21.35 2.71
N LEU A 502 -27.68 -20.03 2.49
CA LEU A 502 -26.65 -19.30 1.74
C LEU A 502 -25.33 -19.24 2.52
N ALA A 503 -25.40 -19.06 3.84
CA ALA A 503 -24.25 -19.07 4.74
C ALA A 503 -23.57 -20.45 4.87
N LEU A 504 -24.22 -21.52 4.39
CA LEU A 504 -23.70 -22.89 4.39
C LEU A 504 -23.28 -23.38 3.00
N THR A 505 -23.50 -22.57 1.96
CA THR A 505 -23.21 -22.95 0.57
C THR A 505 -21.74 -22.63 0.26
N PRO A 506 -20.91 -23.64 -0.05
CA PRO A 506 -19.55 -23.41 -0.51
C PRO A 506 -19.55 -22.64 -1.83
N THR A 507 -18.53 -21.82 -2.05
CA THR A 507 -18.31 -21.14 -3.33
C THR A 507 -17.99 -22.13 -4.45
N ARG A 508 -18.21 -21.73 -5.72
CA ARG A 508 -17.85 -22.54 -6.89
C ARG A 508 -16.34 -22.65 -7.13
N ASP A 509 -15.58 -21.66 -6.65
CA ASP A 509 -14.14 -21.54 -6.85
C ASP A 509 -13.45 -21.55 -5.49
N HIS A 510 -12.59 -22.54 -5.22
CA HIS A 510 -11.81 -22.85 -4.01
C HIS A 510 -11.47 -21.67 -3.07
N ASP A 511 -12.47 -21.14 -2.37
CA ASP A 511 -12.38 -20.04 -1.43
C ASP A 511 -12.94 -20.51 -0.08
N THR A 512 -12.38 -20.01 1.01
CA THR A 512 -12.75 -20.42 2.37
C THR A 512 -14.08 -19.81 2.82
N LEU A 513 -14.52 -18.74 2.17
CA LEU A 513 -15.81 -18.10 2.45
C LEU A 513 -16.99 -18.88 1.85
N ASN A 514 -18.14 -18.79 2.51
CA ASN A 514 -19.40 -19.18 1.89
C ASN A 514 -19.83 -18.13 0.84
N CYS A 515 -20.78 -18.49 -0.03
CA CYS A 515 -21.16 -17.64 -1.15
C CYS A 515 -21.75 -16.27 -0.72
N LEU A 516 -22.45 -16.20 0.42
CA LEU A 516 -23.02 -14.95 0.93
C LEU A 516 -21.91 -13.99 1.38
N ASP A 517 -20.99 -14.47 2.21
CA ASP A 517 -19.88 -13.64 2.73
C ASP A 517 -18.95 -13.17 1.61
N ARG A 518 -18.69 -14.03 0.60
CA ARG A 518 -17.97 -13.63 -0.61
C ARG A 518 -18.69 -12.49 -1.33
N CYS A 519 -20.00 -12.58 -1.52
CA CYS A 519 -20.76 -11.55 -2.24
C CYS A 519 -20.87 -10.24 -1.46
N ILE A 520 -21.01 -10.30 -0.13
CA ILE A 520 -20.98 -9.12 0.74
C ILE A 520 -19.63 -8.42 0.58
N THR A 521 -18.54 -9.18 0.71
CA THR A 521 -17.16 -8.66 0.60
C THR A 521 -16.88 -8.07 -0.77
N SER A 522 -17.22 -8.80 -1.85
CA SER A 522 -17.02 -8.35 -3.22
C SER A 522 -17.83 -7.09 -3.52
N TYR A 523 -19.10 -7.02 -3.08
CA TYR A 523 -19.95 -5.85 -3.29
C TYR A 523 -19.48 -4.62 -2.50
N ALA A 524 -19.00 -4.82 -1.27
CA ALA A 524 -18.43 -3.75 -0.47
C ALA A 524 -17.14 -3.19 -1.12
N MET A 525 -16.20 -4.09 -1.45
CA MET A 525 -14.85 -3.73 -1.94
C MET A 525 -14.83 -3.30 -3.41
N MET A 526 -15.42 -4.09 -4.31
CA MET A 526 -15.38 -3.83 -5.76
C MET A 526 -16.61 -3.09 -6.30
N GLY A 527 -17.73 -3.11 -5.59
CA GLY A 527 -19.01 -2.58 -6.08
C GLY A 527 -19.73 -3.55 -7.03
N GLY A 528 -20.39 -3.02 -8.07
CA GLY A 528 -21.19 -3.81 -9.01
C GLY A 528 -22.56 -4.22 -8.44
N SER A 529 -23.12 -5.33 -8.93
CA SER A 529 -24.45 -5.82 -8.56
C SER A 529 -24.37 -6.97 -7.54
N PHE A 530 -24.94 -6.78 -6.35
CA PHE A 530 -25.02 -7.83 -5.32
C PHE A 530 -25.91 -8.99 -5.78
N ASP A 531 -27.07 -8.71 -6.40
CA ASP A 531 -27.94 -9.75 -6.97
C ASP A 531 -27.21 -10.62 -8.00
N ARG A 532 -26.41 -10.00 -8.88
CA ARG A 532 -25.61 -10.74 -9.88
C ARG A 532 -24.55 -11.62 -9.23
N CYS A 533 -23.88 -11.13 -8.18
CA CYS A 533 -22.96 -11.96 -7.41
C CYS A 533 -23.68 -13.18 -6.83
N MET A 534 -24.78 -12.96 -6.10
CA MET A 534 -25.52 -14.04 -5.47
C MET A 534 -26.02 -15.08 -6.48
N ALA A 535 -26.52 -14.64 -7.63
CA ALA A 535 -26.94 -15.54 -8.72
C ALA A 535 -25.78 -16.35 -9.32
N THR A 536 -24.56 -15.79 -9.33
CA THR A 536 -23.37 -16.43 -9.89
C THR A 536 -22.71 -17.39 -8.90
N GLU A 537 -22.56 -16.98 -7.64
CA GLU A 537 -21.81 -17.72 -6.61
C GLU A 537 -22.68 -18.70 -5.81
N CYS A 538 -23.91 -18.31 -5.45
CA CYS A 538 -24.81 -19.10 -4.60
C CYS A 538 -25.72 -20.04 -5.43
N ALA A 539 -25.11 -20.92 -6.23
CA ALA A 539 -25.80 -21.79 -7.18
C ALA A 539 -27.05 -22.50 -6.62
N GLY A 540 -28.19 -22.36 -7.32
CA GLY A 540 -29.46 -23.05 -7.04
C GLY A 540 -30.65 -22.10 -6.85
N ASP A 541 -31.83 -22.65 -6.54
CA ASP A 541 -33.04 -21.86 -6.22
C ASP A 541 -32.98 -21.17 -4.83
N THR A 542 -31.87 -21.33 -4.11
CA THR A 542 -31.65 -20.81 -2.75
C THR A 542 -31.62 -19.29 -2.71
N TRP A 543 -30.88 -18.63 -3.61
CA TRP A 543 -30.89 -17.17 -3.69
C TRP A 543 -32.26 -16.66 -4.12
N ALA A 544 -32.92 -17.29 -5.09
CA ALA A 544 -34.26 -16.90 -5.52
C ALA A 544 -35.26 -16.94 -4.34
N THR A 545 -35.22 -18.00 -3.53
CA THR A 545 -36.07 -18.14 -2.33
C THR A 545 -35.78 -17.05 -1.28
N ALA A 546 -34.50 -16.76 -1.03
CA ALA A 546 -34.10 -15.70 -0.10
C ALA A 546 -34.53 -14.32 -0.59
N ARG A 547 -34.29 -14.03 -1.87
CA ARG A 547 -34.67 -12.77 -2.51
C ARG A 547 -36.17 -12.55 -2.47
N ASP A 548 -36.98 -13.57 -2.77
CA ASP A 548 -38.44 -13.47 -2.73
C ASP A 548 -38.95 -13.20 -1.30
N CYS A 549 -38.32 -13.80 -0.28
CA CYS A 549 -38.63 -13.49 1.11
C CYS A 549 -38.27 -12.05 1.47
N VAL A 550 -37.05 -11.62 1.14
CA VAL A 550 -36.58 -10.24 1.40
C VAL A 550 -37.51 -9.24 0.71
N ALA A 551 -37.90 -9.49 -0.55
CA ALA A 551 -38.89 -8.71 -1.27
C ALA A 551 -40.22 -8.60 -0.51
N GLY A 552 -40.72 -9.72 0.04
CA GLY A 552 -41.90 -9.72 0.91
C GLY A 552 -41.80 -8.80 2.12
N VAL A 553 -40.68 -8.83 2.83
CA VAL A 553 -40.43 -7.98 4.02
C VAL A 553 -40.33 -6.51 3.63
N LEU A 554 -39.64 -6.23 2.52
CA LEU A 554 -39.47 -4.91 1.95
C LEU A 554 -40.81 -4.30 1.50
N MET A 555 -41.66 -5.07 0.80
CA MET A 555 -43.00 -4.65 0.38
C MET A 555 -43.93 -4.33 1.55
N ALA A 556 -43.72 -4.96 2.70
CA ALA A 556 -44.49 -4.67 3.91
C ALA A 556 -44.08 -3.35 4.59
N GLY A 557 -43.09 -2.62 4.04
CA GLY A 557 -42.54 -1.39 4.62
C GLY A 557 -41.72 -1.60 5.89
N THR A 558 -41.38 -2.86 6.20
CA THR A 558 -40.72 -3.23 7.47
C THR A 558 -39.34 -2.60 7.60
N CYS A 559 -38.65 -2.37 6.48
CA CYS A 559 -37.29 -1.85 6.45
C CYS A 559 -37.20 -0.37 6.07
N ASP A 560 -38.33 0.32 5.90
CA ASP A 560 -38.36 1.71 5.42
C ASP A 560 -37.61 2.66 6.37
N ALA A 561 -37.67 2.42 7.68
CA ALA A 561 -36.95 3.21 8.67
C ALA A 561 -35.43 3.05 8.57
N GLU A 562 -34.94 1.82 8.37
CA GLU A 562 -33.51 1.51 8.21
C GLU A 562 -32.97 2.12 6.91
N LEU A 563 -33.72 2.01 5.82
CA LEU A 563 -33.36 2.55 4.52
C LEU A 563 -33.40 4.07 4.50
N ALA A 564 -34.39 4.68 5.15
CA ALA A 564 -34.43 6.12 5.36
C ALA A 564 -33.22 6.61 6.16
N GLY A 565 -32.71 5.81 7.11
CA GLY A 565 -31.45 6.06 7.80
C GLY A 565 -30.23 6.12 6.87
N CYS A 566 -30.28 5.42 5.74
CA CYS A 566 -29.27 5.50 4.67
C CYS A 566 -29.54 6.63 3.65
N GLY A 567 -30.64 7.38 3.79
CA GLY A 567 -31.07 8.37 2.79
C GLY A 567 -31.74 7.73 1.56
N ILE A 568 -32.20 6.48 1.65
CA ILE A 568 -32.91 5.77 0.57
C ILE A 568 -34.42 5.92 0.82
N SER A 569 -35.10 6.70 -0.02
CA SER A 569 -36.56 6.77 -0.06
C SER A 569 -37.11 5.88 -1.18
N ARG A 570 -38.10 5.05 -0.87
CA ARG A 570 -38.82 4.21 -1.84
C ARG A 570 -40.17 4.79 -2.23
#